data_AF-R5JAT6-F1
#
_entry.id   AF-R5JAT6-F1
#
_cell.length_a   1.000
_cell.length_b   1.000
_cell.length_c   1.000
_cell.angle_alpha   90.00
_cell.angle_beta   90.00
_cell.angle_gamma   90.00
#
_symmetry.space_group_name_H-M   'P 1'
#
loop_
_entity.id
_entity.type
_entity.pdbx_description
1 polymer ?
#
loop_
_entity_poly.entity_id
_entity_poly.type
_entity_poly.pdbx_seq_one_letter_code
_entity_poly.pdbx_strand_id
1 'polypeptide(L)'
;MAKLKVHRAFDEFLLDPNLSLRAKGFLTMVLTNNITHGIEIKGHCTDSMDDIKDTLLELRINKYIRYNSELNILEANAVPYAKWNEEEKEL
;
A
#
# COMPACT_ATOMS: atom_id res chain seq x y z
N MET A 1 13.79 6.65 -16.17
CA MET A 1 14.27 5.84 -15.02
C MET A 1 13.19 5.52 -13.98
N ALA A 2 12.13 6.32 -13.81
CA ALA A 2 11.05 6.05 -12.84
C ALA A 2 10.29 4.72 -13.08
N LYS A 3 9.97 4.38 -14.34
CA LYS A 3 9.20 3.17 -14.69
C LYS A 3 9.85 1.84 -14.27
N LEU A 4 11.19 1.78 -14.26
CA LEU A 4 11.95 0.58 -13.92
C LEU A 4 12.03 0.35 -12.40
N LYS A 5 11.99 1.42 -11.61
CA LYS A 5 11.89 1.36 -10.13
C LYS A 5 10.51 0.90 -9.67
N VAL A 6 9.45 1.40 -10.32
CA VAL A 6 8.07 0.99 -10.05
C VAL A 6 7.89 -0.52 -10.27
N HIS A 7 8.36 -1.07 -11.40
CA HIS A 7 8.31 -2.52 -11.65
C HIS A 7 9.09 -3.34 -10.61
N ARG A 8 10.30 -2.93 -10.23
CA ARG A 8 11.10 -3.64 -9.23
C ARG A 8 10.47 -3.59 -7.83
N ALA A 9 9.78 -2.51 -7.49
CA ALA A 9 9.10 -2.39 -6.20
C ALA A 9 7.83 -3.25 -6.15
N PHE A 10 7.10 -3.41 -7.27
CA PHE A 10 6.02 -4.38 -7.36
C PHE A 10 6.50 -5.82 -7.09
N ASP A 11 7.68 -6.20 -7.61
CA ASP A 11 8.22 -7.55 -7.38
C ASP A 11 8.45 -7.87 -5.89
N GLU A 12 8.82 -6.89 -5.06
CA GLU A 12 9.10 -7.15 -3.64
C GLU A 12 7.86 -7.55 -2.85
N PHE A 13 6.77 -6.76 -2.92
CA PHE A 13 5.57 -7.09 -2.15
C PHE A 13 4.74 -8.20 -2.80
N LEU A 14 4.78 -8.36 -4.13
CA LEU A 14 4.11 -9.47 -4.82
C LEU A 14 4.71 -10.83 -4.43
N LEU A 15 6.00 -10.87 -4.10
CA LEU A 15 6.69 -12.06 -3.63
C LEU A 15 6.66 -12.23 -2.10
N ASP A 16 6.15 -11.26 -1.34
CA ASP A 16 6.09 -11.34 0.12
C ASP A 16 5.15 -12.50 0.56
N PRO A 17 5.66 -13.53 1.27
CA PRO A 17 4.84 -14.64 1.72
C PRO A 17 3.91 -14.28 2.89
N ASN A 18 4.15 -13.13 3.56
CA ASN A 18 3.32 -12.65 4.67
C ASN A 18 2.09 -11.86 4.19
N LEU A 19 2.00 -11.61 2.89
CA LEU A 19 0.86 -10.96 2.27
C LEU A 19 -0.04 -11.97 1.56
N SER A 20 -1.32 -11.90 1.88
CA SER A 20 -2.39 -12.58 1.17
C SER A 20 -2.50 -12.05 -0.26
N LEU A 21 -3.08 -12.87 -1.15
CA LEU A 21 -3.35 -12.43 -2.53
C LEU A 21 -4.25 -11.20 -2.57
N ARG A 22 -5.18 -11.10 -1.60
CA ARG A 22 -6.07 -9.94 -1.45
C ARG A 22 -5.28 -8.69 -1.10
N ALA A 23 -4.39 -8.75 -0.10
CA ALA A 23 -3.54 -7.63 0.27
C ALA A 23 -2.62 -7.18 -0.87
N LYS A 24 -2.09 -8.12 -1.66
CA LYS A 24 -1.30 -7.81 -2.86
C LYS A 24 -2.11 -7.07 -3.93
N GLY A 25 -3.30 -7.58 -4.25
CA GLY A 25 -4.21 -6.92 -5.20
C GLY A 25 -4.62 -5.52 -4.73
N PHE A 26 -4.94 -5.41 -3.44
CA PHE A 26 -5.34 -4.16 -2.81
C PHE A 26 -4.23 -3.11 -2.83
N LEU A 27 -3.01 -3.48 -2.43
CA LEU A 27 -1.87 -2.56 -2.45
C LEU A 27 -1.53 -2.13 -3.88
N THR A 28 -1.64 -3.05 -4.85
CA THR A 28 -1.49 -2.71 -6.29
C THR A 28 -2.49 -1.65 -6.72
N MET A 29 -3.76 -1.80 -6.36
CA MET A 29 -4.82 -0.84 -6.66
C MET A 29 -4.54 0.52 -6.01
N VAL A 30 -4.17 0.55 -4.72
CA VAL A 30 -3.87 1.78 -3.99
C VAL A 30 -2.71 2.55 -4.66
N LEU A 31 -1.63 1.86 -5.01
CA LEU A 31 -0.45 2.47 -5.62
C LEU A 31 -0.71 2.95 -7.06
N THR A 32 -1.42 2.16 -7.86
CA THR A 32 -1.67 2.49 -9.28
C THR A 32 -2.68 3.63 -9.45
N ASN A 33 -3.63 3.77 -8.53
CA ASN A 33 -4.63 4.83 -8.54
C ASN A 33 -4.25 6.05 -7.66
N ASN A 34 -3.07 6.03 -7.03
CA ASN A 34 -2.60 7.05 -6.10
C ASN A 34 -3.64 7.39 -5.01
N ILE A 35 -4.24 6.34 -4.44
CA ILE A 35 -5.28 6.48 -3.40
C ILE A 35 -4.61 6.95 -2.11
N THR A 36 -4.94 8.17 -1.71
CA THR A 36 -4.36 8.80 -0.50
C THR A 36 -5.37 8.93 0.62
N HIS A 37 -6.65 8.60 0.40
CA HIS A 37 -7.68 8.65 1.44
C HIS A 37 -8.41 7.30 1.54
N GLY A 38 -8.57 6.78 2.76
CA GLY A 38 -9.22 5.49 2.98
C GLY A 38 -10.67 5.42 2.50
N ILE A 39 -11.35 6.56 2.35
CA ILE A 39 -12.74 6.65 1.84
C ILE A 39 -12.79 6.38 0.33
N GLU A 40 -11.75 6.75 -0.42
CA GLU A 40 -11.68 6.57 -1.89
C GLU A 40 -11.62 5.09 -2.27
N ILE A 41 -11.08 4.24 -1.38
CA ILE A 41 -10.94 2.80 -1.59
C ILE A 41 -12.26 2.14 -1.98
N LYS A 42 -13.39 2.58 -1.41
CA LYS A 42 -14.72 2.04 -1.74
C LYS A 42 -15.13 2.27 -3.18
N GLY A 43 -14.62 3.32 -3.83
CA GLY A 43 -14.87 3.58 -5.25
C GLY A 43 -14.13 2.63 -6.19
N HIS A 44 -13.10 1.95 -5.68
CA HIS A 44 -12.19 1.12 -6.47
C HIS A 44 -12.29 -0.37 -6.12
N CYS A 45 -13.01 -0.74 -5.06
CA CYS A 45 -13.13 -2.12 -4.59
C CYS A 45 -14.59 -2.56 -4.46
N THR A 46 -14.91 -3.76 -4.93
CA THR A 46 -16.23 -4.40 -4.76
C THR A 46 -16.34 -5.23 -3.48
N ASP A 47 -15.24 -5.34 -2.73
CA ASP A 47 -15.20 -6.11 -1.49
C ASP A 47 -16.10 -5.52 -0.40
N SER A 48 -16.48 -6.36 0.57
CA SER A 48 -17.20 -5.91 1.74
C SER A 48 -16.35 -4.94 2.58
N MET A 49 -17.02 -4.11 3.39
CA MET A 49 -16.30 -3.19 4.29
C MET A 49 -15.41 -3.93 5.29
N ASP A 50 -15.81 -5.13 5.70
CA ASP A 50 -15.04 -5.93 6.64
C ASP A 50 -13.81 -6.55 5.97
N ASP A 51 -13.94 -7.07 4.75
CA ASP A 51 -12.80 -7.50 3.94
C ASP A 51 -11.78 -6.36 3.70
N ILE A 52 -12.26 -5.15 3.43
CA ILE A 52 -11.40 -3.97 3.25
C ILE A 52 -10.66 -3.66 4.55
N LYS A 53 -11.33 -3.68 5.70
CA LYS A 53 -10.69 -3.42 7.01
C LYS A 53 -9.65 -4.48 7.35
N ASP A 54 -9.96 -5.75 7.12
CA ASP A 54 -9.04 -6.86 7.39
C ASP A 54 -7.79 -6.75 6.51
N THR A 55 -7.98 -6.40 5.23
CA THR A 55 -6.88 -6.17 4.30
C THR A 55 -6.01 -4.97 4.71
N LEU A 56 -6.64 -3.86 5.12
CA LEU A 56 -5.92 -2.70 5.65
C LEU A 56 -5.14 -3.05 6.92
N LEU A 57 -5.73 -3.85 7.81
CA LEU A 57 -5.07 -4.31 9.03
C LEU A 57 -3.84 -5.17 8.70
N GLU A 58 -3.99 -6.13 7.79
CA GLU A 58 -2.91 -6.99 7.30
C GLU A 58 -1.74 -6.17 6.72
N LEU A 59 -2.05 -5.23 5.82
CA LEU A 59 -1.06 -4.34 5.22
C LEU A 59 -0.37 -3.44 6.25
N ARG A 60 -1.10 -2.99 7.28
CA ARG A 60 -0.54 -2.19 8.37
C ARG A 60 0.40 -3.00 9.25
N ILE A 61 0.05 -4.24 9.59
CA ILE A 61 0.90 -5.16 10.35
C ILE A 61 2.20 -5.45 9.58
N ASN A 62 2.08 -5.68 8.27
CA ASN A 62 3.22 -5.89 7.38
C ASN A 62 3.93 -4.59 6.96
N LYS A 63 3.51 -3.44 7.49
CA LYS A 63 4.14 -2.12 7.34
C LYS A 63 4.16 -1.57 5.90
N TYR A 64 3.24 -1.99 5.04
CA TYR A 64 3.12 -1.43 3.69
C TYR A 64 2.27 -0.17 3.64
N ILE A 65 1.39 0.00 4.64
CA ILE A 65 0.57 1.20 4.78
C ILE A 65 0.67 1.78 6.18
N ARG A 66 0.54 3.10 6.28
CA ARG A 66 0.35 3.80 7.56
C ARG A 66 -0.60 4.97 7.37
N TYR A 67 -1.40 5.25 8.39
CA TYR A 67 -2.25 6.43 8.41
C TYR A 67 -1.50 7.59 9.06
N ASN A 68 -1.38 8.69 8.34
CA ASN A 68 -0.83 9.94 8.83
C ASN A 68 -1.98 10.84 9.30
N SER A 69 -2.12 10.97 10.62
CA SER A 69 -3.19 11.76 11.23
C SER A 69 -3.01 13.26 11.07
N GLU A 70 -1.78 13.75 10.88
CA GLU A 70 -1.50 15.19 10.72
C GLU A 70 -1.96 15.69 9.35
N LEU A 71 -1.71 14.88 8.32
CA LEU A 71 -2.09 15.18 6.94
C LEU A 71 -3.44 14.58 6.53
N ASN A 72 -4.03 13.72 7.38
CA ASN A 72 -5.27 12.98 7.10
C ASN A 72 -5.18 12.10 5.85
N ILE A 73 -4.00 11.52 5.58
CA ILE A 73 -3.73 10.68 4.41
C ILE A 73 -3.34 9.24 4.81
N LEU A 74 -3.69 8.32 3.93
CA LEU A 74 -3.17 6.95 3.88
C LEU A 74 -1.89 6.95 3.06
N GLU A 75 -0.76 6.72 3.72
CA GLU A 75 0.51 6.52 3.06
C GLU A 75 0.66 5.03 2.74
N ALA A 76 0.93 4.73 1.47
CA ALA A 76 1.15 3.38 0.97
C ALA A 76 2.40 3.36 0.09
N ASN A 77 3.19 2.31 0.20
CA ASN A 77 4.35 2.12 -0.67
C ASN A 77 4.50 0.63 -1.01
N ALA A 78 5.21 0.35 -2.09
CA ALA A 78 5.56 -1.00 -2.52
C ALA A 78 6.67 -1.63 -1.65
N VAL A 79 7.32 -0.84 -0.80
CA VAL A 79 8.33 -1.27 0.17
C VAL A 79 7.79 -1.03 1.59
N PRO A 80 8.00 -1.94 2.56
CA PRO A 80 7.60 -1.73 3.95
C PRO A 80 8.28 -0.51 4.57
N TYR A 81 7.56 0.30 5.35
CA TYR A 81 8.11 1.51 5.98
C TYR A 81 9.20 1.26 7.02
N ALA A 82 9.40 0.02 7.46
CA ALA A 82 10.58 -0.35 8.25
C ALA A 82 11.89 -0.29 7.43
N LYS A 83 11.80 -0.29 6.10
CA LYS A 83 12.91 -0.19 5.16
C LYS A 83 12.95 1.15 4.42
N TRP A 84 12.04 2.09 4.75
CA TRP A 84 12.13 3.45 4.25
C TRP A 84 13.33 4.10 4.91
N ASN A 85 14.49 4.06 4.26
CA ASN A 85 15.65 4.83 4.68
C ASN A 85 15.36 6.33 4.49
N GLU A 86 16.02 7.19 5.26
CA GLU A 86 15.88 8.67 5.18
C GLU A 86 16.15 9.26 3.78
N GLU A 87 16.78 8.49 2.88
CA GLU A 87 17.09 8.89 1.50
C GLU A 87 15.86 8.94 0.56
N GLU A 88 14.67 8.50 0.98
CA GLU A 88 13.43 8.64 0.19
C GLU A 88 12.62 9.91 0.52
N LYS A 89 13.19 10.88 1.25
CA LYS A 89 12.61 12.23 1.36
C LYS A 89 12.82 13.11 0.11
N GLU A 90 13.58 12.63 -0.89
CA GLU A 90 13.82 13.35 -2.16
C GLU A 90 13.09 12.74 -3.37
N LEU A 91 11.80 12.42 -3.24
CA LEU A 91 10.92 12.15 -4.39
C LEU A 91 9.67 13.02 -4.36
#